data_AF-A0A3E3EDU5-F1
#
_entry.id   AF-A0A3E3EDU5-F1
#
_cell.length_a   1.000
_cell.length_b   1.000
_cell.length_c   1.000
_cell.angle_alpha   90.00
_cell.angle_beta   90.00
_cell.angle_gamma   90.00
#
_symmetry.space_group_name_H-M   'P 1'
#
loop_
_entity.id
_entity.type
_entity.pdbx_description
1 polymer ?
#
loop_
_entity_poly.entity_id
_entity_poly.type
_entity_poly.pdbx_seq_one_letter_code
_entity_poly.pdbx_strand_id
1 'polypeptide(L)'
;MRLGYDLCEVVSEDIVGLLKSFKEDHITVFQLTKVDDCTYRFYLPIYQRIMVRKYHLTIIKSVGILYYLILIFYRKLSIVGVVSFAVTVILCNQFIFRVEIIGNNPSTTKLVNQVLAENHIDVGDKKRTYQQLNDIYDDLKDSFKGKIDYLNIYQEGGVLFVKYTNSVGAKKVEKNFENIYASKDGVIQKIDVSSGNILVKLNQYVKKGDLLVSNTITSTSEVDKIIETEGTIKAYTYTTYEAKIDKKKMDDGEAFSYLLHTIRSKLGSIDKIDREKVLSYGIIDNKRVLKVQYILIEDIASKEEN
;
A
#
# COMPACT_ATOMS: atom_id res chain seq x y z
N MET A 1 24.83 -38.20 28.47
CA MET A 1 23.82 -37.17 28.78
C MET A 1 23.18 -37.55 30.11
N ARG A 2 23.32 -36.72 31.16
CA ARG A 2 22.82 -36.99 32.52
C ARG A 2 21.28 -36.84 32.58
N LEU A 3 20.56 -37.78 31.97
CA LEU A 3 19.09 -37.72 31.84
C LEU A 3 18.38 -38.02 33.18
N GLY A 4 19.10 -38.60 34.14
CA GLY A 4 18.68 -38.82 35.52
C GLY A 4 19.11 -40.19 36.03
N TYR A 5 19.24 -40.32 37.34
CA TYR A 5 19.77 -41.49 38.03
C TYR A 5 18.81 -41.94 39.15
N ASP A 6 18.66 -43.25 39.27
CA ASP A 6 18.07 -43.93 40.43
C ASP A 6 19.20 -44.38 41.35
N LEU A 7 19.14 -43.99 42.62
CA LEU A 7 19.96 -44.56 43.69
C LEU A 7 19.30 -45.87 44.12
N CYS A 8 19.96 -46.98 43.80
CA CYS A 8 19.51 -48.32 44.12
C CYS A 8 20.37 -48.90 45.26
N GLU A 9 19.74 -49.71 46.09
CA GLU A 9 20.39 -50.51 47.13
C GLU A 9 20.13 -52.00 46.86
N VAL A 10 21.15 -52.80 47.11
CA VAL A 10 21.10 -54.25 46.97
C VAL A 10 21.72 -54.90 48.19
N VAL A 11 21.05 -55.91 48.73
CA VAL A 11 21.59 -56.80 49.75
C VAL A 11 22.03 -58.07 49.04
N SER A 12 23.34 -58.33 48.99
CA SER A 12 23.89 -59.53 48.35
C SER A 12 25.15 -59.98 49.06
N GLU A 13 25.23 -61.28 49.36
CA GLU A 13 26.45 -61.93 49.89
C GLU A 13 27.53 -62.09 48.81
N ASP A 14 27.13 -62.26 47.55
CA ASP A 14 28.03 -62.29 46.39
C ASP A 14 27.74 -61.12 45.44
N ILE A 15 28.46 -60.02 45.64
CA ILE A 15 28.37 -58.86 44.75
C ILE A 15 29.06 -59.11 43.40
N VAL A 16 30.08 -59.98 43.35
CA VAL A 16 30.87 -60.19 42.14
C VAL A 16 30.03 -60.96 41.11
N GLY A 17 29.27 -61.96 41.54
CA GLY A 17 28.28 -62.66 40.72
C GLY A 17 27.23 -61.71 40.15
N LEU A 18 26.68 -60.82 40.99
CA LEU A 18 25.66 -59.85 40.60
C LEU A 18 26.19 -58.81 39.59
N LEU A 19 27.40 -58.29 39.79
CA LEU A 19 28.04 -57.37 38.83
C LEU A 19 28.35 -58.05 37.50
N LYS A 20 28.66 -59.36 37.50
CA LYS A 20 28.84 -60.14 36.27
C LYS A 20 27.54 -60.26 35.49
N SER A 21 26.43 -60.57 36.17
CA SER A 21 25.09 -60.58 35.54
C SER A 21 24.69 -59.20 35.01
N PHE A 22 25.03 -58.12 35.73
CA PHE A 22 24.81 -56.76 35.22
C PHE A 22 25.62 -56.44 33.98
N LYS A 23 26.85 -56.95 33.88
CA LYS A 23 27.68 -56.79 32.68
C LYS A 23 27.12 -57.57 31.49
N GLU A 24 26.59 -58.77 31.71
CA GLU A 24 25.94 -59.60 30.69
C GLU A 24 24.66 -58.94 30.16
N ASP A 25 23.86 -58.34 31.05
CA ASP A 25 22.64 -57.61 30.67
C ASP A 25 22.89 -56.17 30.20
N HIS A 26 24.15 -55.75 30.02
CA HIS A 26 24.54 -54.39 29.62
C HIS A 26 24.00 -53.27 30.55
N ILE A 27 23.87 -53.57 31.84
CA ILE A 27 23.43 -52.62 32.86
C ILE A 27 24.61 -51.73 33.26
N THR A 28 24.41 -50.40 33.20
CA THR A 28 25.47 -49.43 33.51
C THR A 28 25.34 -49.00 34.97
N VAL A 29 26.36 -49.32 35.76
CA VAL A 29 26.40 -48.98 37.19
C VAL A 29 27.41 -47.86 37.43
N PHE A 30 27.00 -46.83 38.15
CA PHE A 30 27.86 -45.70 38.53
C PHE A 30 28.08 -45.67 40.05
N GLN A 31 29.32 -45.39 40.46
CA GLN A 31 29.74 -45.17 41.85
C GLN A 31 29.18 -46.23 42.83
N LEU A 32 29.74 -47.44 42.76
CA LEU A 32 29.45 -48.50 43.72
C LEU A 32 30.08 -48.16 45.07
N THR A 33 29.25 -48.10 46.12
CA THR A 33 29.67 -47.81 47.49
C THR A 33 29.17 -48.93 48.41
N LYS A 34 30.06 -49.53 49.21
CA LYS A 34 29.70 -50.49 50.27
C LYS A 34 29.25 -49.71 51.49
N VAL A 35 28.05 -50.02 52.00
CA VAL A 35 27.45 -49.33 53.16
C VAL A 35 27.55 -50.21 54.41
N ASP A 36 27.23 -51.50 54.29
CA ASP A 36 27.34 -52.52 55.35
C ASP A 36 28.01 -53.79 54.80
N ASP A 37 28.16 -54.84 55.63
CA ASP A 37 28.82 -56.08 55.23
C ASP A 37 28.18 -56.77 54.02
N CYS A 38 26.86 -56.70 53.89
CA CYS A 38 26.10 -57.27 52.77
C CYS A 38 25.31 -56.23 51.94
N THR A 39 25.44 -54.93 52.23
CA THR A 39 24.63 -53.87 51.62
C THR A 39 25.47 -52.95 50.73
N TYR A 40 25.06 -52.82 49.47
CA TYR A 40 25.74 -51.99 48.47
C TYR A 40 24.79 -50.99 47.83
N ARG A 41 25.28 -49.76 47.63
CA ARG A 41 24.56 -48.69 46.96
C ARG A 41 25.24 -48.29 45.66
N PHE A 42 24.44 -48.04 44.65
CA PHE A 42 24.94 -47.57 43.36
C PHE A 42 23.90 -46.73 42.62
N TYR A 43 24.38 -45.95 41.67
CA TYR A 43 23.55 -45.16 40.78
C TYR A 43 23.33 -45.89 39.47
N LEU A 44 22.06 -45.98 39.07
CA LEU A 44 21.61 -46.58 37.83
C LEU A 44 20.95 -45.50 36.96
N PRO A 45 21.16 -45.46 35.64
CA PRO A 45 20.35 -44.62 34.76
C PRO A 45 18.86 -44.96 34.81
N ILE A 46 18.00 -43.94 34.88
CA ILE A 46 16.54 -44.12 35.02
C ILE A 46 15.92 -44.95 33.88
N TYR A 47 16.47 -44.91 32.66
CA TYR A 47 15.96 -45.69 31.54
C TYR A 47 16.16 -47.21 31.70
N GLN A 48 17.08 -47.65 32.57
CA GLN A 48 17.32 -49.08 32.84
C GLN A 48 16.42 -49.66 33.93
N ARG A 49 15.53 -48.85 34.53
CA ARG A 49 14.60 -49.27 35.59
C ARG A 49 13.76 -50.50 35.22
N ILE A 50 13.38 -50.67 33.95
CA ILE A 50 12.59 -51.81 33.48
C ILE A 50 13.42 -53.11 33.48
N MET A 51 14.66 -53.03 33.00
CA MET A 51 15.58 -54.17 32.87
C MET A 51 16.04 -54.69 34.24
N VAL A 52 16.24 -53.77 35.17
CA VAL A 52 16.75 -54.08 36.51
C VAL A 52 15.67 -54.60 37.47
N ARG A 53 14.39 -54.59 37.04
CA ARG A 53 13.26 -55.13 37.82
C ARG A 53 13.39 -56.62 38.14
N LYS A 54 14.14 -57.37 37.32
CA LYS A 54 14.44 -58.81 37.51
C LYS A 54 15.31 -59.08 38.75
N TYR A 55 16.10 -58.09 39.17
CA TYR A 55 17.10 -58.23 40.23
C TYR A 55 16.62 -57.79 41.62
N HIS A 56 15.32 -57.55 41.78
CA HIS A 56 14.69 -57.18 43.07
C HIS A 56 15.40 -56.05 43.83
N LEU A 57 15.95 -55.07 43.11
CA LEU A 57 16.62 -53.93 43.74
C LEU A 57 15.64 -52.99 44.45
N THR A 58 16.06 -52.45 45.59
CA THR A 58 15.31 -51.40 46.30
C THR A 58 15.74 -50.02 45.79
N ILE A 59 14.81 -49.28 45.21
CA ILE A 59 15.09 -47.91 44.73
C ILE A 59 14.82 -46.94 45.87
N ILE A 60 15.87 -46.25 46.34
CA ILE A 60 15.79 -45.31 47.48
C ILE A 60 15.38 -43.93 46.99
N LYS A 61 16.03 -43.42 45.94
CA LYS A 61 15.84 -42.04 45.48
C LYS A 61 16.08 -41.91 43.98
N SER A 62 15.16 -41.22 43.31
CA SER A 62 15.29 -40.87 41.89
C SER A 62 15.63 -39.39 41.73
N VAL A 63 16.60 -39.06 40.89
CA VAL A 63 17.06 -37.68 40.65
C VAL A 63 17.18 -37.42 39.15
N GLY A 64 16.55 -36.37 38.63
CA GLY A 64 16.74 -35.89 37.26
C GLY A 64 15.46 -35.55 36.51
N ILE A 65 15.60 -35.03 35.28
CA ILE A 65 14.46 -34.58 34.45
C ILE A 65 13.54 -35.74 34.08
N LEU A 66 14.09 -36.94 33.84
CA LEU A 66 13.30 -38.14 33.53
C LEU A 66 12.39 -38.57 34.68
N TYR A 67 12.80 -38.34 35.94
CA TYR A 67 11.96 -38.64 37.10
C TYR A 67 10.68 -37.77 37.10
N TYR A 68 10.83 -36.46 36.87
CA TYR A 68 9.69 -35.55 36.78
C TYR A 68 8.77 -35.86 35.59
N LEU A 69 9.33 -36.24 34.44
CA LEU A 69 8.54 -36.69 33.29
C LEU A 69 7.73 -37.94 33.63
N ILE A 70 8.35 -38.96 34.23
CA ILE A 70 7.65 -40.18 34.65
C ILE A 70 6.55 -39.85 35.68
N LEU A 71 6.81 -38.92 36.60
CA LEU A 71 5.82 -38.48 37.60
C LEU A 71 4.59 -37.81 36.96
N ILE A 72 4.80 -37.01 35.90
CA ILE A 72 3.72 -36.41 35.09
C ILE A 72 2.92 -37.49 34.36
N PHE A 73 3.55 -38.56 33.87
CA PHE A 73 2.84 -39.66 33.21
C PHE A 73 2.21 -40.66 34.20
N TYR A 74 2.66 -40.74 35.45
CA TYR A 74 2.16 -41.71 36.42
C TYR A 74 0.78 -41.33 36.98
N ARG A 75 0.50 -40.03 37.13
CA ARG A 75 -0.77 -39.54 37.69
C ARG A 75 -1.80 -39.35 36.57
N LYS A 76 -2.92 -40.08 36.61
CA LYS A 76 -4.01 -39.98 35.60
C LYS A 76 -4.45 -38.53 35.32
N LEU A 77 -4.53 -37.69 36.37
CA LEU A 77 -4.85 -36.26 36.27
C LEU A 77 -3.83 -35.45 35.46
N SER A 78 -2.55 -35.81 35.54
CA SER A 78 -1.49 -35.10 34.84
C SER A 78 -1.49 -35.42 33.35
N ILE A 79 -1.82 -36.66 32.95
CA ILE A 79 -2.06 -37.02 31.54
C ILE A 79 -3.24 -36.19 30.98
N VAL A 80 -4.35 -36.10 31.72
CA VAL A 80 -5.51 -35.29 31.30
C VAL A 80 -5.12 -33.83 31.09
N GLY A 81 -4.30 -33.25 31.97
CA GLY A 81 -3.82 -31.87 31.81
C GLY A 81 -2.91 -31.67 30.59
N VAL A 82 -2.02 -32.62 30.30
CA VAL A 82 -1.16 -32.56 29.09
C VAL A 82 -2.01 -32.66 27.82
N VAL A 83 -2.98 -33.58 27.80
CA VAL A 83 -3.90 -33.73 26.66
C VAL A 83 -4.77 -32.49 26.51
N SER A 84 -5.33 -31.95 27.60
CA SER A 84 -6.16 -30.74 27.51
C SER A 84 -5.36 -29.55 27.01
N PHE A 85 -4.12 -29.38 27.49
CA PHE A 85 -3.23 -28.32 27.02
C PHE A 85 -2.94 -28.45 25.53
N ALA A 86 -2.60 -29.66 25.05
CA ALA A 86 -2.37 -29.91 23.64
C ALA A 86 -3.61 -29.61 22.79
N VAL A 87 -4.80 -30.02 23.25
CA VAL A 87 -6.08 -29.72 22.60
C VAL A 87 -6.33 -28.22 22.56
N THR A 88 -6.10 -27.49 23.66
CA THR A 88 -6.25 -26.03 23.71
C THR A 88 -5.33 -25.33 22.71
N VAL A 89 -4.06 -25.74 22.60
CA VAL A 89 -3.12 -25.15 21.63
C VAL A 89 -3.59 -25.37 20.18
N ILE A 90 -4.08 -26.57 19.86
CA ILE A 90 -4.61 -26.89 18.53
C ILE A 90 -5.86 -26.04 18.23
N LEU A 91 -6.75 -25.87 19.21
CA LEU A 91 -7.95 -25.04 19.07
C LEU A 91 -7.58 -23.56 18.89
N CYS A 92 -6.66 -23.02 19.68
CA CYS A 92 -6.20 -21.64 19.54
C CYS A 92 -5.61 -21.35 18.15
N ASN A 93 -4.93 -22.32 17.53
CA ASN A 93 -4.42 -22.14 16.17
C ASN A 93 -5.52 -22.06 15.10
N GLN A 94 -6.79 -22.33 15.43
CA GLN A 94 -7.91 -22.20 14.49
C GLN A 94 -8.60 -20.84 14.54
N PHE A 95 -8.13 -19.89 15.35
CA PHE A 95 -8.77 -18.57 15.49
C PHE A 95 -7.93 -17.42 14.95
N ILE A 96 -8.61 -16.34 14.53
CA ILE A 96 -8.02 -15.06 14.16
C ILE A 96 -7.91 -14.22 15.43
N PHE A 97 -6.69 -13.84 15.80
CA PHE A 97 -6.41 -13.02 16.98
C PHE A 97 -6.30 -11.53 16.66
N ARG A 98 -6.03 -11.18 15.41
CA ARG A 98 -5.85 -9.79 14.98
C ARG A 98 -6.15 -9.66 13.49
N VAL A 99 -6.85 -8.58 13.14
CA VAL A 99 -7.05 -8.14 11.76
C VAL A 99 -6.28 -6.83 11.58
N GLU A 100 -5.37 -6.80 10.62
CA GLU A 100 -4.56 -5.63 10.30
C GLU A 100 -4.91 -5.13 8.91
N ILE A 101 -5.49 -3.92 8.86
CA ILE A 101 -5.91 -3.28 7.62
C ILE A 101 -4.91 -2.18 7.29
N ILE A 102 -4.20 -2.32 6.17
CA ILE A 102 -3.19 -1.38 5.70
C ILE A 102 -3.72 -0.68 4.45
N GLY A 103 -3.98 0.61 4.53
CA GLY A 103 -4.43 1.40 3.39
C GLY A 103 -4.22 2.91 3.54
N ASN A 104 -4.36 3.63 2.43
CA ASN A 104 -3.97 5.04 2.30
C ASN A 104 -5.07 6.03 2.71
N ASN A 105 -6.31 5.56 2.91
CA ASN A 105 -7.46 6.42 3.22
C ASN A 105 -8.26 5.90 4.43
N PRO A 106 -8.38 6.68 5.53
CA PRO A 106 -9.03 6.25 6.77
C PRO A 106 -10.54 6.00 6.62
N SER A 107 -11.22 6.68 5.70
CA SER A 107 -12.66 6.48 5.45
C SER A 107 -12.91 5.13 4.79
N THR A 108 -12.06 4.74 3.83
CA THR A 108 -12.12 3.41 3.20
C THR A 108 -11.75 2.32 4.18
N THR A 109 -10.82 2.57 5.12
CA THR A 109 -10.42 1.59 6.15
C THR A 109 -11.60 1.20 7.01
N LYS A 110 -12.42 2.17 7.43
CA LYS A 110 -13.62 1.91 8.24
C LYS A 110 -14.65 1.08 7.48
N LEU A 111 -14.87 1.37 6.20
CA LEU A 111 -15.78 0.61 5.35
C LEU A 111 -15.30 -0.83 5.13
N VAL A 112 -14.01 -1.02 4.86
CA VAL A 112 -13.41 -2.36 4.74
C VAL A 112 -13.58 -3.14 6.04
N ASN A 113 -13.36 -2.51 7.20
CA ASN A 113 -13.56 -3.15 8.49
C ASN A 113 -15.02 -3.56 8.71
N GLN A 114 -15.98 -2.72 8.32
CA GLN A 114 -17.40 -3.04 8.43
C GLN A 114 -17.80 -4.24 7.56
N VAL A 115 -17.33 -4.28 6.30
CA VAL A 115 -17.60 -5.40 5.40
C VAL A 115 -16.95 -6.69 5.88
N LEU A 116 -15.76 -6.62 6.48
CA LEU A 116 -15.11 -7.78 7.10
C LEU A 116 -15.91 -8.30 8.31
N ALA A 117 -16.44 -7.40 9.15
CA ALA A 117 -17.30 -7.77 10.27
C ALA A 117 -18.63 -8.41 9.81
N GLU A 118 -19.25 -7.88 8.75
CA GLU A 118 -20.46 -8.45 8.14
C GLU A 118 -20.22 -9.87 7.58
N ASN A 119 -19.01 -10.16 7.10
CA ASN A 119 -18.60 -11.48 6.60
C ASN A 119 -18.10 -12.45 7.70
N HIS A 120 -18.30 -12.13 8.98
CA HIS A 120 -17.81 -12.93 10.11
C HIS A 120 -16.30 -13.18 10.03
N ILE A 121 -15.55 -12.09 9.81
CA ILE A 121 -14.10 -12.03 9.88
C ILE A 121 -13.72 -10.91 10.85
N ASP A 122 -13.93 -11.17 12.13
CA ASP A 122 -13.49 -10.31 13.22
C ASP A 122 -12.58 -11.07 14.21
N VAL A 123 -12.01 -10.36 15.16
CA VAL A 123 -11.19 -10.91 16.23
C VAL A 123 -11.99 -11.95 17.01
N GLY A 124 -11.49 -13.19 17.03
CA GLY A 124 -12.16 -14.32 17.67
C GLY A 124 -12.88 -15.27 16.71
N ASP A 125 -12.99 -14.92 15.42
CA ASP A 125 -13.57 -15.82 14.43
C ASP A 125 -12.62 -16.94 14.02
N LYS A 126 -13.22 -18.04 13.52
CA LYS A 126 -12.47 -19.18 13.00
C LYS A 126 -11.73 -18.78 11.73
N LYS A 127 -10.46 -19.19 11.63
CA LYS A 127 -9.64 -19.04 10.43
C LYS A 127 -10.37 -19.64 9.22
N ARG A 128 -10.41 -18.87 8.15
CA ARG A 128 -11.04 -19.26 6.90
C ARG A 128 -10.08 -20.08 6.05
N THR A 129 -10.62 -21.01 5.28
CA THR A 129 -9.83 -21.74 4.27
C THR A 129 -9.47 -20.78 3.13
N TYR A 130 -8.40 -21.08 2.39
CA TYR A 130 -7.98 -20.29 1.24
C TYR A 130 -9.11 -20.01 0.22
N GLN A 131 -10.00 -20.98 0.00
CA GLN A 131 -11.17 -20.82 -0.88
C GLN A 131 -12.11 -19.72 -0.38
N GLN A 132 -12.47 -19.74 0.90
CA GLN A 132 -13.34 -18.73 1.51
C GLN A 132 -12.70 -17.34 1.50
N LEU A 133 -11.38 -17.27 1.67
CA LEU A 133 -10.62 -16.02 1.54
C LEU A 133 -10.70 -15.44 0.12
N ASN A 134 -10.69 -16.28 -0.92
CA ASN A 134 -10.88 -15.84 -2.30
C ASN A 134 -12.32 -15.39 -2.57
N ASP A 135 -13.33 -16.08 -2.03
CA ASP A 135 -14.72 -15.64 -2.17
C ASP A 135 -14.92 -14.24 -1.57
N ILE A 136 -14.38 -14.01 -0.37
CA ILE A 136 -14.39 -12.71 0.30
C ILE A 136 -13.58 -11.66 -0.47
N TYR A 137 -12.48 -12.07 -1.09
CA TYR A 137 -11.70 -11.19 -1.97
C TYR A 137 -12.53 -10.71 -3.15
N ASP A 138 -13.26 -11.62 -3.80
CA ASP A 138 -14.12 -11.28 -4.94
C ASP A 138 -15.30 -10.40 -4.51
N ASP A 139 -15.94 -10.70 -3.38
CA ASP A 139 -17.02 -9.88 -2.80
C ASP A 139 -16.54 -8.46 -2.48
N LEU A 140 -15.36 -8.33 -1.87
CA LEU A 140 -14.75 -7.02 -1.60
C LEU A 140 -14.36 -6.30 -2.89
N LYS A 141 -13.83 -7.01 -3.88
CA LYS A 141 -13.47 -6.43 -5.18
C LYS A 141 -14.70 -5.89 -5.91
N ASP A 142 -15.81 -6.59 -5.88
CA ASP A 142 -17.07 -6.13 -6.48
C ASP A 142 -17.72 -4.99 -5.69
N SER A 143 -17.72 -5.07 -4.35
CA SER A 143 -18.27 -4.01 -3.48
C SER A 143 -17.52 -2.68 -3.60
N PHE A 144 -16.21 -2.73 -3.88
CA PHE A 144 -15.34 -1.57 -4.00
C PHE A 144 -14.89 -1.27 -5.43
N LYS A 145 -15.60 -1.79 -6.44
CA LYS A 145 -15.30 -1.59 -7.87
C LYS A 145 -15.18 -0.10 -8.22
N GLY A 146 -14.00 0.30 -8.71
CA GLY A 146 -13.68 1.69 -9.07
C GLY A 146 -13.26 2.60 -7.90
N LYS A 147 -13.20 2.09 -6.66
CA LYS A 147 -12.68 2.81 -5.48
C LYS A 147 -11.35 2.25 -4.98
N ILE A 148 -11.07 0.97 -5.23
CA ILE A 148 -9.84 0.27 -4.83
C ILE A 148 -9.22 -0.33 -6.11
N ASP A 149 -7.97 0.02 -6.41
CA ASP A 149 -7.22 -0.52 -7.56
C ASP A 149 -6.46 -1.79 -7.21
N TYR A 150 -5.94 -1.85 -5.98
CA TYR A 150 -5.22 -2.99 -5.46
C TYR A 150 -5.87 -3.44 -4.16
N LEU A 151 -6.23 -4.72 -4.11
CA LEU A 151 -6.67 -5.41 -2.91
C LEU A 151 -5.83 -6.67 -2.78
N ASN A 152 -5.42 -7.01 -1.56
CA ASN A 152 -4.78 -8.27 -1.24
C ASN A 152 -5.16 -8.69 0.18
N ILE A 153 -5.59 -9.94 0.33
CA ILE A 153 -6.00 -10.51 1.60
C ILE A 153 -5.18 -11.77 1.79
N TYR A 154 -4.43 -11.84 2.87
CA TYR A 154 -3.63 -13.01 3.19
C TYR A 154 -3.54 -13.20 4.69
N GLN A 155 -3.24 -14.42 5.10
CA GLN A 155 -3.23 -14.82 6.49
C GLN A 155 -1.86 -15.35 6.90
N GLU A 156 -1.28 -14.79 7.96
CA GLU A 156 -0.04 -15.28 8.57
C GLU A 156 -0.32 -15.70 10.01
N GLY A 157 -0.33 -17.01 10.26
CA GLY A 157 -0.65 -17.55 11.57
C GLY A 157 -2.03 -17.12 12.04
N GLY A 158 -2.10 -16.46 13.19
CA GLY A 158 -3.33 -15.93 13.80
C GLY A 158 -3.73 -14.53 13.33
N VAL A 159 -2.98 -13.93 12.41
CA VAL A 159 -3.19 -12.55 11.96
C VAL A 159 -3.68 -12.53 10.52
N LEU A 160 -4.76 -11.80 10.26
CA LEU A 160 -5.27 -11.54 8.93
C LEU A 160 -4.81 -10.17 8.46
N PHE A 161 -4.18 -10.12 7.28
CA PHE A 161 -3.74 -8.88 6.66
C PHE A 161 -4.61 -8.53 5.47
N VAL A 162 -5.14 -7.32 5.49
CA VAL A 162 -5.92 -6.75 4.38
C VAL A 162 -5.19 -5.50 3.90
N LYS A 163 -4.53 -5.61 2.75
CA LYS A 163 -3.82 -4.51 2.10
C LYS A 163 -4.68 -3.97 0.97
N TYR A 164 -4.90 -2.67 0.94
CA TYR A 164 -5.58 -2.04 -0.17
C TYR A 164 -4.97 -0.70 -0.57
N THR A 165 -5.08 -0.36 -1.85
CA THR A 165 -4.72 0.95 -2.39
C THR A 165 -5.94 1.52 -3.10
N ASN A 166 -6.37 2.69 -2.66
CA ASN A 166 -7.47 3.41 -3.32
C ASN A 166 -7.10 3.68 -4.77
N SER A 167 -8.11 3.58 -5.63
CA SER A 167 -8.00 4.11 -6.97
C SER A 167 -7.77 5.61 -6.87
N VAL A 168 -6.62 6.07 -7.37
CA VAL A 168 -6.45 7.48 -7.69
C VAL A 168 -7.28 7.65 -8.93
N GLY A 169 -8.59 7.82 -8.75
CA GLY A 169 -9.52 7.91 -9.85
C GLY A 169 -8.94 8.93 -10.82
N ALA A 170 -8.50 8.45 -11.99
CA ALA A 170 -8.43 9.32 -13.14
C ALA A 170 -9.81 9.95 -13.15
N LYS A 171 -9.88 11.26 -12.87
CA LYS A 171 -11.13 12.01 -13.03
C LYS A 171 -11.72 11.48 -14.32
N LYS A 172 -12.94 10.96 -14.30
CA LYS A 172 -13.68 10.75 -15.54
C LYS A 172 -13.68 12.12 -16.19
N VAL A 173 -12.71 12.37 -17.06
CA VAL A 173 -12.72 13.52 -17.94
C VAL A 173 -13.99 13.28 -18.71
N GLU A 174 -14.97 14.15 -18.51
CA GLU A 174 -16.21 14.08 -19.28
C GLU A 174 -15.78 14.05 -20.74
N LYS A 175 -16.07 12.94 -21.42
CA LYS A 175 -15.68 12.77 -22.82
C LYS A 175 -16.40 13.84 -23.59
N ASN A 176 -15.65 14.85 -24.01
CA ASN A 176 -16.22 16.02 -24.65
C ASN A 176 -16.03 15.88 -26.16
N PHE A 177 -17.16 15.80 -26.86
CA PHE A 177 -17.24 15.61 -28.30
C PHE A 177 -17.44 16.93 -29.07
N GLU A 178 -17.24 18.08 -28.42
CA GLU A 178 -17.39 19.39 -29.05
C GLU A 178 -16.22 19.72 -29.99
N ASN A 179 -16.41 20.67 -30.89
CA ASN A 179 -15.32 21.20 -31.72
C ASN A 179 -14.48 22.22 -30.94
N ILE A 180 -13.24 22.44 -31.37
CA ILE A 180 -12.37 23.48 -30.82
C ILE A 180 -12.22 24.59 -31.85
N TYR A 181 -12.59 25.82 -31.45
CA TYR A 181 -12.53 27.03 -32.24
C TYR A 181 -11.47 28.00 -31.71
N ALA A 182 -11.03 28.94 -32.55
CA ALA A 182 -10.09 29.99 -32.16
C ALA A 182 -10.79 31.08 -31.33
N SER A 183 -10.31 31.34 -30.12
CA SER A 183 -10.82 32.42 -29.26
C SER A 183 -10.38 33.82 -29.71
N LYS A 184 -9.26 33.91 -30.44
CA LYS A 184 -8.59 35.13 -30.87
C LYS A 184 -7.91 34.94 -32.22
N ASP A 185 -7.70 36.05 -32.92
CA ASP A 185 -6.87 36.10 -34.11
C ASP A 185 -5.39 35.85 -33.76
N GLY A 186 -4.68 35.05 -34.55
CA GLY A 186 -3.28 34.79 -34.29
C GLY A 186 -2.60 33.87 -35.30
N VAL A 187 -1.29 33.73 -35.15
CA VAL A 187 -0.47 32.79 -35.93
C VAL A 187 -0.12 31.60 -35.08
N ILE A 188 -0.48 30.39 -35.51
CA ILE A 188 -0.27 29.17 -34.72
C ILE A 188 1.23 28.91 -34.51
N GLN A 189 1.62 28.83 -33.24
CA GLN A 189 2.99 28.55 -32.82
C GLN A 189 3.17 27.08 -32.46
N LYS A 190 2.23 26.49 -31.70
CA LYS A 190 2.32 25.12 -31.21
C LYS A 190 0.95 24.48 -31.19
N ILE A 191 0.88 23.24 -31.69
CA ILE A 191 -0.31 22.40 -31.67
C ILE A 191 0.00 21.21 -30.75
N ASP A 192 -0.78 21.04 -29.68
CA ASP A 192 -0.62 19.95 -28.71
C ASP A 192 -2.01 19.30 -28.50
N VAL A 193 -2.37 18.41 -29.43
CA VAL A 193 -3.70 17.79 -29.51
C VAL A 193 -3.58 16.30 -29.22
N SER A 194 -4.23 15.86 -28.15
CA SER A 194 -4.31 14.47 -27.72
C SER A 194 -5.35 13.68 -28.50
N SER A 195 -6.49 14.31 -28.82
CA SER A 195 -7.61 13.70 -29.54
C SER A 195 -8.34 14.72 -30.40
N GLY A 196 -8.78 14.33 -31.60
CA GLY A 196 -9.48 15.20 -32.57
C GLY A 196 -8.76 15.33 -33.91
N ASN A 197 -9.49 15.78 -34.95
CA ASN A 197 -8.96 16.01 -36.29
C ASN A 197 -8.42 17.44 -36.44
N ILE A 198 -7.12 17.59 -36.65
CA ILE A 198 -6.46 18.89 -36.74
C ILE A 198 -6.65 19.46 -38.15
N LEU A 199 -7.32 20.62 -38.26
CA LEU A 199 -7.57 21.28 -39.55
C LEU A 199 -6.58 22.41 -39.87
N VAL A 200 -5.69 22.71 -38.92
CA VAL A 200 -4.74 23.83 -39.00
C VAL A 200 -3.28 23.38 -38.95
N LYS A 201 -2.39 24.21 -39.48
CA LYS A 201 -0.94 23.93 -39.55
C LYS A 201 -0.12 24.93 -38.74
N LEU A 202 1.08 24.52 -38.35
CA LEU A 202 2.07 25.42 -37.78
C LEU A 202 2.32 26.62 -38.70
N ASN A 203 2.46 27.82 -38.12
CA ASN A 203 2.61 29.11 -38.80
C ASN A 203 1.42 29.55 -39.67
N GLN A 204 0.25 28.91 -39.55
CA GLN A 204 -0.97 29.36 -40.21
C GLN A 204 -1.60 30.52 -39.43
N TYR A 205 -2.10 31.53 -40.15
CA TYR A 205 -2.92 32.59 -39.58
C TYR A 205 -4.37 32.11 -39.45
N VAL A 206 -4.95 32.29 -38.26
CA VAL A 206 -6.35 31.97 -37.95
C VAL A 206 -7.05 33.20 -37.39
N LYS A 207 -8.34 33.31 -37.67
CA LYS A 207 -9.24 34.33 -37.12
C LYS A 207 -10.04 33.75 -35.96
N LYS A 208 -10.51 34.62 -35.07
CA LYS A 208 -11.47 34.28 -34.04
C LYS A 208 -12.70 33.62 -34.68
N GLY A 209 -13.09 32.48 -34.14
CA GLY A 209 -14.18 31.64 -34.64
C GLY A 209 -13.75 30.59 -35.66
N ASP A 210 -12.49 30.58 -36.13
CA ASP A 210 -12.03 29.53 -37.06
C ASP A 210 -11.98 28.16 -36.37
N LEU A 211 -12.41 27.12 -37.08
CA LEU A 211 -12.37 25.74 -36.60
C LEU A 211 -10.92 25.22 -36.60
N LEU A 212 -10.39 24.95 -35.40
CA LEU A 212 -9.01 24.48 -35.21
C LEU A 212 -8.94 22.95 -35.19
N VAL A 213 -9.81 22.32 -34.39
CA VAL A 213 -9.90 20.86 -34.25
C VAL A 213 -11.35 20.43 -34.39
N SER A 214 -11.60 19.51 -35.33
CA SER A 214 -12.90 18.91 -35.54
C SER A 214 -13.05 17.61 -34.74
N ASN A 215 -14.25 17.39 -34.22
CA ASN A 215 -14.68 16.13 -33.62
C ASN A 215 -14.98 15.02 -34.67
N THR A 216 -14.95 15.33 -35.97
CA THR A 216 -15.31 14.38 -37.02
C THR A 216 -14.07 13.88 -37.75
N ILE A 217 -13.92 12.56 -37.81
CA ILE A 217 -12.91 11.88 -38.63
C ILE A 217 -13.59 11.09 -39.75
N THR A 218 -13.08 11.24 -40.97
CA THR A 218 -13.50 10.41 -42.10
C THR A 218 -12.59 9.18 -42.16
N SER A 219 -13.16 7.99 -41.95
CA SER A 219 -12.42 6.72 -42.03
C SER A 219 -12.08 6.37 -43.49
N THR A 220 -11.16 5.43 -43.72
CA THR A 220 -10.80 4.90 -45.07
C THR A 220 -12.01 4.34 -45.84
N SER A 221 -13.12 4.08 -45.15
CA SER A 221 -14.38 3.62 -45.73
C SER A 221 -15.39 4.74 -46.02
N GLU A 222 -14.97 6.01 -46.02
CA GLU A 222 -15.83 7.20 -46.23
C GLU A 222 -17.00 7.33 -45.25
N VAL A 223 -16.87 6.74 -44.06
CA VAL A 223 -17.85 6.89 -42.96
C VAL A 223 -17.30 7.87 -41.93
N ASP A 224 -18.06 8.93 -41.69
CA ASP A 224 -17.77 9.92 -40.66
C ASP A 224 -18.04 9.35 -39.26
N LYS A 225 -17.05 9.48 -38.37
CA LYS A 225 -17.16 9.10 -36.97
C LYS A 225 -16.86 10.29 -36.07
N ILE A 226 -17.69 10.44 -35.04
CA ILE A 226 -17.51 11.46 -34.00
C ILE A 226 -16.55 10.90 -32.94
N ILE A 227 -15.50 11.67 -32.64
CA ILE A 227 -14.48 11.37 -31.64
C ILE A 227 -14.37 12.51 -30.64
N GLU A 228 -13.83 12.20 -29.46
CA GLU A 228 -13.53 13.18 -28.42
C GLU A 228 -12.47 14.17 -28.91
N THR A 229 -12.60 15.45 -28.53
CA THR A 229 -11.57 16.46 -28.80
C THR A 229 -10.90 16.91 -27.51
N GLU A 230 -9.58 16.83 -27.50
CA GLU A 230 -8.75 17.28 -26.39
C GLU A 230 -7.42 17.80 -26.93
N GLY A 231 -7.11 19.05 -26.63
CA GLY A 231 -5.86 19.67 -27.06
C GLY A 231 -5.77 21.14 -26.67
N THR A 232 -4.55 21.64 -26.68
CA THR A 232 -4.22 23.06 -26.49
C THR A 232 -3.51 23.57 -27.74
N ILE A 233 -3.85 24.79 -28.18
CA ILE A 233 -3.27 25.37 -29.40
C ILE A 233 -2.77 26.76 -29.06
N LYS A 234 -1.44 26.90 -29.03
CA LYS A 234 -0.79 28.19 -28.74
C LYS A 234 -0.58 28.98 -30.01
N ALA A 235 -0.94 30.25 -29.99
CA ALA A 235 -0.74 31.16 -31.11
C ALA A 235 -0.11 32.48 -30.66
N TYR A 236 0.58 33.13 -31.60
CA TYR A 236 1.01 34.51 -31.49
C TYR A 236 -0.18 35.44 -31.74
N THR A 237 -0.64 36.12 -30.69
CA THR A 237 -1.71 37.11 -30.78
C THR A 237 -1.13 38.52 -30.69
N TYR A 238 -1.77 39.46 -31.38
CA TYR A 238 -1.31 40.85 -31.46
C TYR A 238 -2.35 41.75 -30.81
N THR A 239 -2.03 42.26 -29.61
CA THR A 239 -2.95 43.14 -28.87
C THR A 239 -2.33 44.50 -28.64
N THR A 240 -3.09 45.55 -28.88
CA THR A 240 -2.67 46.94 -28.63
C THR A 240 -3.50 47.52 -27.49
N TYR A 241 -2.82 48.06 -26.48
CA TYR A 241 -3.46 48.74 -25.35
C TYR A 241 -3.11 50.22 -25.35
N GLU A 242 -4.10 51.03 -24.93
CA GLU A 242 -3.98 52.47 -24.78
C GLU A 242 -4.40 52.87 -23.36
N ALA A 243 -3.58 53.70 -22.72
CA ALA A 243 -3.88 54.32 -21.43
C ALA A 243 -3.67 55.83 -21.50
N LYS A 244 -4.48 56.58 -20.74
CA LYS A 244 -4.45 58.05 -20.70
C LYS A 244 -4.48 58.55 -19.26
N ILE A 245 -3.72 59.62 -18.99
CA ILE A 245 -3.77 60.35 -17.72
C ILE A 245 -3.66 61.86 -17.99
N ASP A 246 -4.28 62.68 -17.14
CA ASP A 246 -4.17 64.14 -17.25
C ASP A 246 -2.73 64.62 -16.98
N LYS A 247 -2.24 65.55 -17.81
CA LYS A 247 -0.85 66.07 -17.74
C LYS A 247 -0.47 66.65 -16.37
N LYS A 248 -1.43 67.25 -15.66
CA LYS A 248 -1.19 67.97 -14.39
C LYS A 248 -1.04 67.06 -13.17
N LYS A 249 -1.31 65.75 -13.28
CA LYS A 249 -1.39 64.86 -12.12
C LYS A 249 -0.05 64.32 -11.63
N MET A 250 0.94 64.19 -12.51
CA MET A 250 2.21 63.48 -12.23
C MET A 250 3.37 64.09 -13.03
N ASP A 251 4.61 63.79 -12.65
CA ASP A 251 5.79 64.09 -13.47
C ASP A 251 5.87 63.19 -14.74
N ASP A 252 6.66 63.57 -15.75
CA ASP A 252 6.74 62.86 -17.04
C ASP A 252 7.21 61.40 -16.87
N GLY A 253 8.20 61.14 -16.00
CA GLY A 253 8.70 59.79 -15.73
C GLY A 253 7.73 58.93 -14.91
N GLU A 254 7.07 59.55 -13.93
CA GLU A 254 6.05 58.90 -13.10
C GLU A 254 4.82 58.52 -13.91
N ALA A 255 4.37 59.42 -14.80
CA ALA A 255 3.22 59.16 -15.66
C ALA A 255 3.49 58.04 -16.66
N PHE A 256 4.69 57.96 -17.24
CA PHE A 256 5.06 56.84 -18.11
C PHE A 256 4.97 55.51 -17.34
N SER A 257 5.58 55.45 -16.16
CA SER A 257 5.59 54.25 -15.31
C SER A 257 4.19 53.83 -14.88
N TYR A 258 3.35 54.80 -14.47
CA TYR A 258 1.96 54.58 -14.11
C TYR A 258 1.12 54.04 -15.28
N LEU A 259 1.25 54.65 -16.46
CA LEU A 259 0.53 54.21 -17.66
C LEU A 259 0.97 52.81 -18.08
N LEU A 260 2.27 52.50 -18.01
CA LEU A 260 2.79 51.17 -18.33
C LEU A 260 2.25 50.12 -17.35
N HIS A 261 2.26 50.42 -16.05
CA HIS A 261 1.68 49.55 -15.03
C HIS A 261 0.18 49.31 -15.25
N THR A 262 -0.56 50.37 -15.60
CA THR A 262 -2.00 50.29 -15.90
C THR A 262 -2.30 49.44 -17.13
N ILE A 263 -1.42 49.46 -18.13
CA ILE A 263 -1.54 48.60 -19.30
C ILE A 263 -1.22 47.15 -18.92
N ARG A 264 -0.15 46.91 -18.16
CA ARG A 264 0.22 45.56 -17.70
C ARG A 264 -0.84 44.92 -16.80
N SER A 265 -1.54 45.69 -15.98
CA SER A 265 -2.64 45.16 -15.16
C SER A 265 -3.84 44.70 -15.99
N LYS A 266 -4.00 45.17 -17.23
CA LYS A 266 -5.09 44.75 -18.14
C LYS A 266 -4.78 43.48 -18.93
N LEU A 267 -3.53 43.01 -18.92
CA LEU A 267 -3.11 41.84 -19.69
C LEU A 267 -3.73 40.53 -19.17
N GLY A 268 -4.13 40.44 -17.90
CA GLY A 268 -4.82 39.26 -17.35
C GLY A 268 -3.93 38.00 -17.28
N SER A 269 -4.54 36.81 -17.33
CA SER A 269 -3.81 35.52 -17.36
C SER A 269 -3.30 35.23 -18.76
N ILE A 270 -2.00 35.36 -18.97
CA ILE A 270 -1.31 35.05 -20.24
C ILE A 270 -0.17 34.08 -19.95
N ASP A 271 0.08 33.15 -20.87
CA ASP A 271 1.18 32.19 -20.75
C ASP A 271 2.55 32.87 -20.85
N LYS A 272 2.78 33.70 -21.89
CA LYS A 272 4.05 34.38 -22.10
C LYS A 272 3.93 35.63 -22.96
N ILE A 273 4.65 36.69 -22.59
CA ILE A 273 4.89 37.86 -23.45
C ILE A 273 6.15 37.59 -24.27
N ASP A 274 6.01 37.54 -25.60
CA ASP A 274 7.16 37.38 -26.51
C ASP A 274 7.87 38.71 -26.77
N ARG A 275 7.09 39.76 -27.04
CA ARG A 275 7.62 41.10 -27.31
C ARG A 275 6.68 42.19 -26.81
N GLU A 276 7.26 43.21 -26.18
CA GLU A 276 6.60 44.47 -25.83
C GLU A 276 7.20 45.58 -26.70
N LYS A 277 6.34 46.35 -27.39
CA LYS A 277 6.77 47.48 -28.21
C LYS A 277 5.92 48.71 -27.90
N VAL A 278 6.57 49.77 -27.40
CA VAL A 278 5.93 51.08 -27.27
C VAL A 278 5.74 51.65 -28.67
N LEU A 279 4.49 51.91 -29.06
CA LEU A 279 4.14 52.49 -30.35
C LEU A 279 4.24 54.01 -30.31
N SER A 280 3.73 54.62 -29.24
CA SER A 280 3.77 56.07 -29.06
C SER A 280 3.64 56.44 -27.59
N TYR A 281 4.39 57.46 -27.19
CA TYR A 281 4.22 58.16 -25.92
C TYR A 281 4.23 59.66 -26.19
N GLY A 282 3.20 60.38 -25.74
CA GLY A 282 3.11 61.81 -25.97
C GLY A 282 1.89 62.45 -25.33
N ILE A 283 1.76 63.78 -25.50
CA ILE A 283 0.63 64.55 -24.98
C ILE A 283 -0.33 64.81 -26.14
N ILE A 284 -1.56 64.33 -26.00
CA ILE A 284 -2.68 64.56 -26.92
C ILE A 284 -3.83 65.14 -26.10
N ASP A 285 -4.36 66.29 -26.49
CA ASP A 285 -5.49 66.96 -25.82
C ASP A 285 -5.30 67.14 -24.30
N ASN A 286 -4.12 67.65 -23.90
CA ASN A 286 -3.74 67.88 -22.50
C ASN A 286 -3.71 66.59 -21.62
N LYS A 287 -3.74 65.41 -22.25
CA LYS A 287 -3.59 64.10 -21.62
C LYS A 287 -2.33 63.42 -22.14
N ARG A 288 -1.57 62.79 -21.25
CA ARG A 288 -0.49 61.88 -21.64
C ARG A 288 -1.10 60.57 -22.08
N VAL A 289 -0.75 60.12 -23.28
CA VAL A 289 -1.24 58.88 -23.89
C VAL A 289 -0.06 57.96 -24.14
N LEU A 290 -0.17 56.71 -23.67
CA LEU A 290 0.77 55.65 -23.94
C LEU A 290 0.06 54.55 -24.73
N LYS A 291 0.61 54.20 -25.89
CA LYS A 291 0.19 53.06 -26.72
C LYS A 291 1.29 52.01 -26.74
N VAL A 292 0.94 50.80 -26.36
CA VAL A 292 1.86 49.66 -26.34
C VAL A 292 1.24 48.50 -27.10
N GLN A 293 2.02 47.91 -27.99
CA GLN A 293 1.70 46.67 -28.69
C GLN A 293 2.40 45.51 -27.99
N TYR A 294 1.65 44.44 -27.75
CA TYR A 294 2.17 43.19 -27.22
C TYR A 294 2.01 42.08 -28.26
N ILE A 295 3.07 41.29 -28.40
CA ILE A 295 3.04 39.99 -29.05
C ILE A 295 3.01 38.96 -27.92
N LEU A 296 1.88 38.27 -27.81
CA LEU A 296 1.62 37.32 -26.73
C LEU A 296 1.61 35.91 -27.30
N ILE A 297 2.09 34.95 -26.51
CA ILE A 297 1.88 33.53 -26.75
C ILE A 297 0.83 33.10 -25.75
N GLU A 298 -0.32 32.68 -26.24
CA GLU A 298 -1.46 32.23 -25.41
C GLU A 298 -2.20 31.08 -26.09
N ASP A 299 -2.91 30.29 -25.28
CA ASP A 299 -3.81 29.25 -25.78
C ASP A 299 -5.05 29.91 -26.40
N ILE A 300 -5.29 29.63 -27.68
CA ILE A 300 -6.45 30.11 -28.43
C ILE A 300 -7.52 29.03 -28.60
N ALA A 301 -7.33 27.83 -28.05
CA ALA A 301 -8.34 26.78 -28.09
C ALA A 301 -9.53 27.12 -27.18
N SER A 302 -10.69 27.36 -27.77
CA SER A 302 -11.96 27.57 -27.07
C SER A 302 -13.00 26.57 -27.55
N LYS A 303 -13.84 26.10 -26.62
CA LYS A 303 -14.96 25.20 -26.91
C LYS A 303 -16.28 25.95 -27.14
N GLU A 304 -16.29 27.25 -26.84
CA GLU A 304 -17.44 28.12 -27.12
C GLU A 304 -17.38 28.65 -28.55
N GLU A 305 -18.41 28.35 -29.32
CA GLU A 305 -18.69 28.98 -30.62
C GLU A 305 -19.15 30.43 -30.34
N ASN A 306 -18.26 31.40 -30.59
CA ASN A 306 -18.50 32.83 -30.37
C ASN A 306 -18.54 33.60 -31.69
#